data_AF-H9FLY6-F1
#
_entry.id   AF-H9FLY6-F1
#
_cell.length_a   1.000
_cell.length_b   1.000
_cell.length_c   1.000
_cell.angle_alpha   90.00
_cell.angle_beta   90.00
_cell.angle_gamma   90.00
#
_symmetry.space_group_name_H-M   'P 1'
#
loop_
_entity.id
_entity.type
_entity.pdbx_description
1 polymer ?
#
loop_
_entity_poly.entity_id
_entity_poly.type
_entity_poly.pdbx_seq_one_letter_code
_entity_poly.pdbx_strand_id
1 'polypeptide(L)'
;AICQSRPDAIIVIGEGAQMGINECQYQFRFGRWNCSALGEKTVFGQELRVGSREAAFTYAITAAGVAHAVTAACSQGNLSNCGCDREKQGYYNQAEGWKWGGCSADVRYGID
;
A
#
# COMPACT_ATOMS: atom_id res chain seq x y z
N ALA A 1 4.67 10.71 -15.06
CA ALA A 1 6.05 11.02 -14.65
C ALA A 1 6.58 10.11 -13.53
N ILE A 2 5.75 9.60 -12.61
CA ILE A 2 6.17 8.70 -11.51
C ILE A 2 7.02 7.51 -11.95
N CYS A 3 6.65 6.82 -13.04
CA CYS A 3 7.42 5.66 -13.52
C CYS A 3 8.84 6.00 -13.97
N GLN A 4 9.11 7.26 -14.32
CA GLN A 4 10.45 7.72 -14.69
C GLN A 4 11.21 8.27 -13.48
N SER A 5 10.53 8.89 -12.53
CA SER A 5 11.16 9.50 -11.34
C SER A 5 11.49 8.49 -10.23
N ARG A 6 10.72 7.41 -10.12
CA ARG A 6 10.90 6.35 -9.10
C ARG A 6 10.76 4.96 -9.72
N PRO A 7 11.69 4.54 -10.60
CA PRO A 7 11.62 3.24 -11.26
C PRO A 7 11.79 2.06 -10.28
N ASP A 8 12.52 2.28 -9.18
CA ASP A 8 12.71 1.31 -8.09
C ASP A 8 11.39 1.00 -7.35
N ALA A 9 10.52 1.99 -7.21
CA ALA A 9 9.22 1.83 -6.56
C ALA A 9 8.17 1.09 -7.42
N ILE A 10 8.33 1.02 -8.75
CA ILE A 10 7.28 0.49 -9.64
C ILE A 10 6.97 -0.98 -9.39
N ILE A 11 7.98 -1.79 -9.06
CA ILE A 11 7.78 -3.20 -8.72
C ILE A 11 6.94 -3.32 -7.44
N VAL A 12 7.30 -2.58 -6.39
CA VAL A 12 6.59 -2.57 -5.11
C VAL A 12 5.15 -2.05 -5.25
N ILE A 13 4.94 -1.02 -6.09
CA ILE A 13 3.60 -0.51 -6.39
C ILE A 13 2.76 -1.61 -7.07
N GLY A 14 3.33 -2.36 -8.01
CA GLY A 14 2.64 -3.48 -8.66
C GLY A 14 2.26 -4.59 -7.67
N GLU A 15 3.16 -4.94 -6.77
CA GLU A 15 2.91 -5.91 -5.69
C GLU A 15 1.80 -5.42 -4.74
N GLY A 16 1.83 -4.14 -4.36
CA GLY A 16 0.79 -3.53 -3.51
C GLY A 16 -0.58 -3.48 -4.19
N ALA A 17 -0.62 -3.20 -5.50
CA ALA A 17 -1.86 -3.27 -6.26
C ALA A 17 -2.42 -4.70 -6.31
N GLN A 18 -1.56 -5.70 -6.53
CA GLN A 18 -1.96 -7.11 -6.49
C GLN A 18 -2.45 -7.53 -5.10
N MET A 19 -1.81 -7.05 -4.03
CA MET A 19 -2.25 -7.28 -2.66
C MET A 19 -3.67 -6.74 -2.45
N GLY A 20 -3.96 -5.52 -2.91
CA GLY A 20 -5.31 -4.95 -2.83
C GLY A 20 -6.35 -5.73 -3.64
N ILE A 21 -5.99 -6.25 -4.82
CA ILE A 21 -6.88 -7.11 -5.62
C ILE A 21 -7.18 -8.42 -4.89
N ASN A 22 -6.16 -9.06 -4.30
CA ASN A 22 -6.34 -10.30 -3.54
C ASN A 22 -7.27 -10.06 -2.33
N GLU A 23 -7.10 -8.94 -1.63
CA GLU A 23 -7.96 -8.59 -0.50
C GLU A 23 -9.39 -8.28 -0.96
N CYS A 24 -9.57 -7.61 -2.11
CA CYS A 24 -10.89 -7.42 -2.71
C CYS A 24 -11.59 -8.77 -2.96
N GLN A 25 -10.91 -9.69 -3.63
CA GLN A 25 -11.43 -11.03 -3.91
C GLN A 25 -11.77 -11.78 -2.63
N TYR A 26 -10.93 -11.64 -1.59
CA TYR A 26 -11.19 -12.22 -0.29
C TYR A 26 -12.48 -11.63 0.32
N GLN A 27 -12.61 -10.31 0.41
CA GLN A 27 -13.77 -9.65 1.01
C GLN A 27 -15.08 -9.98 0.28
N PHE A 28 -15.02 -10.10 -1.05
CA PHE A 28 -16.18 -10.34 -1.91
C PHE A 28 -16.34 -11.81 -2.37
N ARG A 29 -15.64 -12.76 -1.74
CA ARG A 29 -15.63 -14.19 -2.15
C ARG A 29 -16.99 -14.88 -2.20
N PHE A 30 -17.96 -14.39 -1.42
CA PHE A 30 -19.34 -14.90 -1.40
C PHE A 30 -20.35 -13.93 -2.05
N GLY A 31 -19.86 -12.86 -2.67
CA GLY A 31 -20.66 -11.90 -3.42
C GLY A 31 -20.94 -12.36 -4.84
N ARG A 32 -22.02 -11.83 -5.44
CA ARG A 32 -22.29 -12.01 -6.88
C ARG A 32 -21.21 -11.36 -7.74
N TRP A 33 -20.68 -10.23 -7.27
CA TRP A 33 -19.47 -9.61 -7.77
C TRP A 33 -18.34 -9.98 -6.81
N ASN A 34 -17.28 -10.60 -7.32
CA ASN A 34 -16.21 -11.24 -6.55
C ASN A 34 -14.80 -10.71 -6.89
N CYS A 35 -14.70 -9.51 -7.46
CA CYS A 35 -13.44 -8.87 -7.86
C CYS A 35 -12.56 -9.63 -8.88
N SER A 36 -13.03 -10.71 -9.51
CA SER A 36 -12.21 -11.53 -10.41
C SER A 36 -11.75 -10.80 -11.67
N ALA A 37 -12.60 -9.92 -12.21
CA ALA A 37 -12.34 -9.16 -13.43
C ALA A 37 -11.22 -8.12 -13.32
N LEU A 38 -10.74 -7.81 -12.11
CA LEU A 38 -9.73 -6.78 -11.88
C LEU A 38 -8.31 -7.21 -12.26
N GLY A 39 -8.01 -8.51 -12.25
CA GLY A 39 -6.67 -9.05 -12.47
C GLY A 39 -6.39 -9.58 -13.88
N GLU A 40 -7.36 -9.58 -14.79
CA GLU A 40 -7.26 -10.32 -16.07
C GLU A 40 -6.35 -9.68 -17.13
N LYS A 41 -5.93 -8.42 -16.98
CA LYS A 41 -5.08 -7.75 -18.00
C LYS A 41 -3.81 -7.12 -17.44
N THR A 42 -3.88 -6.34 -16.36
CA THR A 42 -2.74 -5.79 -15.61
C THR A 42 -3.21 -5.40 -14.19
N VAL A 43 -2.31 -5.29 -13.22
CA VAL A 43 -2.63 -4.83 -11.84
C VAL A 43 -3.09 -3.36 -11.78
N PHE A 44 -2.79 -2.57 -12.81
CA PHE A 44 -3.33 -1.21 -13.00
C PHE A 44 -4.63 -1.20 -13.80
N GLY A 45 -5.06 -2.36 -14.29
CA GLY A 45 -6.43 -2.69 -14.68
C GLY A 45 -7.08 -1.85 -15.78
N GLN A 46 -8.27 -2.30 -16.16
CA GLN A 46 -9.21 -1.50 -16.91
C GLN A 46 -10.01 -0.66 -15.90
N GLU A 47 -10.03 0.66 -16.10
CA GLU A 47 -10.77 1.59 -15.26
C GLU A 47 -12.25 1.16 -15.15
N LEU A 48 -12.73 0.98 -13.92
CA LEU A 48 -14.14 0.77 -13.64
C LEU A 48 -14.86 2.11 -13.88
N ARG A 49 -15.44 2.26 -15.08
CA ARG A 49 -16.19 3.47 -15.48
C ARG A 49 -17.55 3.63 -14.78
N VAL A 50 -18.00 2.61 -14.06
CA VAL A 50 -19.29 2.60 -13.37
C VAL A 50 -19.11 3.15 -11.96
N GLY A 51 -19.90 4.17 -11.59
CA GLY A 51 -19.95 4.72 -10.23
C GLY A 51 -20.72 3.82 -9.26
N SER A 52 -20.22 2.61 -8.99
CA SER A 52 -20.85 1.65 -8.07
C SER A 52 -20.12 1.59 -6.72
N ARG A 53 -20.75 0.96 -5.73
CA ARG A 53 -20.13 0.75 -4.40
C ARG A 53 -18.92 -0.18 -4.50
N GLU A 54 -18.98 -1.16 -5.38
CA GLU A 54 -17.91 -2.13 -5.68
C GLU A 54 -16.71 -1.43 -6.33
N ALA A 55 -16.96 -0.49 -7.25
CA ALA A 55 -15.90 0.31 -7.85
C ALA A 55 -15.22 1.21 -6.81
N ALA A 56 -16.00 1.89 -5.96
CA ALA A 56 -15.44 2.71 -4.88
C ALA A 56 -14.57 1.89 -3.91
N PHE A 57 -15.05 0.69 -3.51
CA PHE A 57 -14.28 -0.21 -2.66
C PHE A 57 -12.98 -0.67 -3.34
N THR A 58 -13.06 -1.02 -4.63
CA THR A 58 -11.89 -1.46 -5.41
C THR A 58 -10.78 -0.42 -5.40
N TYR A 59 -11.09 0.83 -5.74
CA TYR A 59 -10.08 1.90 -5.75
C TYR A 59 -9.50 2.13 -4.35
N ALA A 60 -10.34 2.09 -3.32
CA ALA A 60 -9.88 2.26 -1.94
C ALA A 60 -8.92 1.15 -1.50
N ILE A 61 -9.26 -0.13 -1.75
CA ILE A 61 -8.44 -1.25 -1.30
C ILE A 61 -7.15 -1.40 -2.12
N THR A 62 -7.20 -1.11 -3.42
CA THR A 62 -6.00 -1.12 -4.27
C THR A 62 -5.05 0.02 -3.89
N ALA A 63 -5.57 1.24 -3.65
CA ALA A 63 -4.75 2.35 -3.17
C ALA A 63 -4.14 2.07 -1.79
N ALA A 64 -4.92 1.48 -0.87
CA ALA A 64 -4.42 1.05 0.42
C ALA A 64 -3.32 -0.03 0.30
N GLY A 65 -3.49 -0.99 -0.61
CA GLY A 65 -2.48 -2.01 -0.89
C GLY A 65 -1.16 -1.44 -1.39
N VAL A 66 -1.22 -0.46 -2.31
CA VAL A 66 -0.04 0.27 -2.79
C VAL A 66 0.65 1.02 -1.64
N ALA A 67 -0.10 1.84 -0.89
CA ALA A 67 0.46 2.61 0.22
C ALA A 67 1.10 1.71 1.28
N HIS A 68 0.46 0.57 1.58
CA HIS A 68 0.99 -0.41 2.52
C HIS A 68 2.29 -1.04 2.01
N ALA A 69 2.33 -1.52 0.77
CA ALA A 69 3.51 -2.15 0.20
C ALA A 69 4.71 -1.20 0.11
N VAL A 70 4.49 0.05 -0.32
CA VAL A 70 5.53 1.07 -0.39
C VAL A 70 6.08 1.39 0.99
N THR A 71 5.20 1.65 1.97
CA THR A 71 5.58 1.93 3.36
C THR A 71 6.40 0.78 3.96
N ALA A 72 5.98 -0.46 3.73
CA ALA A 72 6.67 -1.64 4.22
C ALA A 72 8.04 -1.81 3.57
N ALA A 73 8.14 -1.65 2.25
CA ALA A 73 9.41 -1.74 1.52
C ALA A 73 10.41 -0.67 1.96
N CYS A 74 9.94 0.56 2.25
CA CYS A 74 10.77 1.61 2.81
C CYS A 74 11.33 1.24 4.18
N SER A 75 10.49 0.69 5.06
CA SER A 75 10.87 0.29 6.42
C SER A 75 11.83 -0.91 6.43
N GLN A 76 11.76 -1.76 5.40
CA GLN A 76 12.66 -2.90 5.21
C GLN A 76 14.00 -2.51 4.56
N GLY A 77 14.09 -1.29 4.01
CA GLY A 77 15.28 -0.84 3.27
C GLY A 77 15.37 -1.39 1.83
N ASN A 78 14.26 -1.88 1.27
CA ASN A 78 14.20 -2.38 -0.11
C ASN A 78 14.14 -1.25 -1.15
N LEU A 79 13.82 -0.02 -0.73
CA LEU A 79 13.75 1.16 -1.56
C LEU A 79 14.82 2.16 -1.15
N SER A 80 15.47 2.76 -2.15
CA SER A 80 16.66 3.60 -1.93
C SER A 80 16.33 5.03 -1.47
N ASN A 81 15.14 5.53 -1.82
CA ASN A 81 14.75 6.92 -1.65
C ASN A 81 13.90 7.18 -0.38
N CYS A 82 13.73 6.18 0.48
CA CYS A 82 12.94 6.27 1.71
C CYS A 82 13.54 5.41 2.82
N GLY A 83 12.94 5.47 4.02
CA GLY A 83 13.39 4.69 5.16
C GLY A 83 12.35 4.67 6.28
N CYS A 84 12.82 4.48 7.50
CA CYS A 84 12.00 4.51 8.71
C CYS A 84 11.53 5.92 9.04
N ASP A 85 10.35 6.03 9.64
CA ASP A 85 9.94 7.24 10.33
C ASP A 85 10.87 7.53 11.52
N ARG A 86 11.35 8.77 11.60
CA ARG A 86 12.30 9.25 12.60
C ARG A 86 11.68 10.21 13.62
N GLU A 87 10.40 10.57 13.50
CA GLU A 87 9.77 11.59 14.35
C GLU A 87 9.83 11.25 15.85
N LYS A 88 9.77 9.97 16.21
CA LYS A 88 9.83 9.48 17.60
C LYS A 88 11.08 8.68 17.93
N GLN A 89 12.05 8.58 17.02
CA GLN A 89 13.20 7.70 17.20
C GLN A 89 14.03 8.13 18.43
N GLY A 90 14.23 7.21 19.38
CA GLY A 90 14.97 7.48 20.60
C GLY A 90 14.22 8.26 21.68
N TYR A 91 12.93 8.59 21.46
CA TYR A 91 12.11 9.20 22.50
C TYR A 91 11.92 8.23 23.68
N TYR A 92 12.12 8.71 24.90
CA TYR A 92 11.95 7.94 26.13
C TYR A 92 10.73 8.44 26.90
N ASN A 93 9.76 7.55 27.15
CA ASN A 93 8.64 7.86 28.01
C ASN A 93 9.01 7.54 29.47
N GLN A 94 9.34 8.58 30.25
CA GLN A 94 9.73 8.44 31.65
C GLN A 94 8.59 7.91 32.55
N ALA A 95 7.34 8.24 32.23
CA ALA A 95 6.19 7.83 33.05
C ALA A 95 5.84 6.35 32.87
N GLU A 96 6.04 5.82 31.65
CA GLU A 96 5.65 4.46 31.29
C GLU A 96 6.84 3.49 31.19
N GLY A 97 8.08 3.99 31.33
CA GLY A 97 9.28 3.17 31.43
C GLY A 97 9.79 2.55 30.12
N TRP A 98 9.25 2.94 28.97
CA TRP A 98 9.66 2.41 27.65
C TRP A 98 10.28 3.47 26.75
N LYS A 99 11.11 3.02 25.80
CA LYS A 99 11.77 3.87 24.79
C LYS A 99 11.33 3.47 23.38
N TRP A 100 11.14 4.45 22.51
CA TRP A 100 11.01 4.19 21.08
C TRP A 100 12.33 3.65 20.53
N GLY A 101 12.24 2.66 19.66
CA GLY A 101 13.36 2.05 19.00
C GLY A 101 12.92 1.22 17.80
N GLY A 102 13.90 0.68 17.07
CA GLY A 102 13.64 -0.04 15.83
C GLY A 102 13.40 0.89 14.65
N CYS A 103 12.65 0.39 13.66
CA CYS A 103 12.28 1.09 12.44
C CYS A 103 10.77 1.27 12.41
N SER A 104 10.30 2.48 12.71
CA SER A 104 8.88 2.82 12.57
C SER A 104 8.52 3.00 11.09
N ALA A 105 7.30 2.63 10.74
CA ALA A 105 6.83 2.71 9.36
C ALA A 105 6.47 4.15 8.96
N ASP A 106 7.08 4.65 7.88
CA ASP A 106 6.76 5.97 7.33
C ASP A 106 5.54 5.90 6.40
N VAL A 107 4.36 5.94 7.02
CA VAL A 107 3.07 5.89 6.31
C VAL A 107 2.86 7.12 5.42
N ARG A 108 3.45 8.27 5.77
CA ARG A 108 3.30 9.51 4.98
C ARG A 108 3.96 9.34 3.63
N TYR A 109 5.18 8.79 3.62
CA TYR A 109 5.88 8.48 2.37
C TYR A 109 5.13 7.49 1.47
N GLY A 110 4.41 6.52 2.03
CA GLY A 110 3.64 5.57 1.23
C GLY A 110 2.39 6.16 0.57
N ILE A 111 1.89 7.29 1.06
CA ILE A 111 0.67 7.95 0.56
C ILE A 111 1.00 9.13 -0.37
N ASP A 112 2.12 9.82 -0.14
CA ASP A 112 2.57 11.03 -0.87
C ASP A 112 3.42 10.74 -2.13
#